data_AF-A0A1Q3SZ40-F1
#
_entry.id   AF-A0A1Q3SZ40-F1
#
_cell.length_a   1.000
_cell.length_b   1.000
_cell.length_c   1.000
_cell.angle_alpha   90.00
_cell.angle_beta   90.00
_cell.angle_gamma   90.00
#
_symmetry.space_group_name_H-M   'P 1'
#
loop_
_entity.id
_entity.type
_entity.pdbx_description
1 polymer ?
#
loop_
_entity_poly.entity_id
_entity_poly.type
_entity_poly.pdbx_seq_one_letter_code
_entity_poly.pdbx_strand_id
1 'polypeptide(L)'
;MFSPLYTKTARLDRLKQVVGLLLLPLLLGLVLQPFGTAHAESGPSIELATTAGPTGDYIHITGYNLHICGDTGECQVAVKVGNFYMLIGSGYSPATGQFGFTGPLPRAGDFFIGTASKEMEVPTGPITIVVGDLNGETVSATYTVTDNSEGPFSSTTAFEAIGFRWLHTDSLVADGTVKRSWLWGPKTFWTGFEPYADSPDGWRLVSYYDKARMEVNDYSAESVNNPYYVSNGLLVKEMVTSQLQLGDNTFEAHNGDGPVLPAGDLTEANTTPPFAVYAQVLDRNDNSNGSTVNQYLFRTGEVEEMTTFNKYGVTTGHRVAETGHYIASPFWNYLNQSGPVVDLYGQEYLTHNARLFDPLFSATGLPITEPYWTTTLVGGVSKDVLVQLFERRVLTYTPSNSAGFQVEMGNVGLQYFLWRNSAN
;
A
#
# COMPACT_ATOMS: atom_id res chain seq x y z
N MET A 1 -30.34 -17.62 22.60
CA MET A 1 -31.67 -18.20 22.88
C MET A 1 -31.81 -19.44 22.02
N PHE A 2 -32.26 -20.54 22.62
CA PHE A 2 -32.31 -21.89 22.08
C PHE A 2 -33.04 -22.03 20.72
N SER A 3 -32.57 -22.99 19.91
CA SER A 3 -33.24 -23.92 18.95
C SER A 3 -34.78 -24.06 18.98
N PRO A 4 -35.47 -24.85 18.09
CA PRO A 4 -35.00 -25.80 17.05
C PRO A 4 -35.82 -25.87 15.73
N LEU A 5 -35.28 -26.68 14.80
CA LEU A 5 -35.92 -27.67 13.90
C LEU A 5 -37.46 -27.72 13.80
N TYR A 6 -37.99 -27.95 12.59
CA TYR A 6 -38.89 -29.10 12.36
C TYR A 6 -39.01 -29.49 10.88
N THR A 7 -38.86 -30.78 10.66
CA THR A 7 -39.03 -31.59 9.45
C THR A 7 -40.49 -31.64 8.96
N LYS A 8 -40.70 -31.88 7.66
CA LYS A 8 -41.87 -32.64 7.20
C LYS A 8 -41.65 -33.37 5.88
N THR A 9 -42.00 -34.65 5.93
CA THR A 9 -41.92 -35.73 4.96
C THR A 9 -43.15 -35.84 4.03
N ALA A 10 -42.91 -36.46 2.87
CA ALA A 10 -43.74 -37.45 2.14
C ALA A 10 -44.88 -37.00 1.20
N ARG A 11 -44.83 -37.46 -0.08
CA ARG A 11 -45.59 -38.60 -0.68
C ARG A 11 -45.50 -38.59 -2.23
N LEU A 12 -45.04 -39.70 -2.85
CA LEU A 12 -45.78 -40.68 -3.72
C LEU A 12 -46.37 -40.08 -5.04
N ASP A 13 -46.32 -40.68 -6.24
CA ASP A 13 -46.09 -42.06 -6.68
C ASP A 13 -45.98 -42.17 -8.24
N ARG A 14 -45.30 -43.23 -8.73
CA ARG A 14 -45.46 -44.00 -10.02
C ARG A 14 -45.13 -43.34 -11.39
N LEU A 15 -44.52 -44.02 -12.38
CA LEU A 15 -44.87 -45.35 -12.91
C LEU A 15 -43.73 -46.04 -13.72
N LYS A 16 -43.49 -47.31 -13.36
CA LYS A 16 -42.88 -48.49 -14.05
C LYS A 16 -42.63 -48.45 -15.58
N GLN A 17 -41.46 -48.95 -16.00
CA GLN A 17 -41.32 -50.14 -16.87
C GLN A 17 -39.85 -50.61 -17.00
N VAL A 18 -39.64 -51.93 -16.79
CA VAL A 18 -38.38 -52.68 -16.93
C VAL A 18 -38.67 -53.88 -17.82
N VAL A 19 -37.93 -54.03 -18.94
CA VAL A 19 -37.54 -55.27 -19.65
C VAL A 19 -36.36 -54.83 -20.54
N GLY A 20 -35.16 -55.43 -20.62
CA GLY A 20 -34.71 -56.78 -20.30
C GLY A 20 -34.10 -57.43 -21.56
N LEU A 21 -32.75 -57.50 -21.61
CA LEU A 21 -31.89 -58.40 -22.41
C LEU A 21 -31.75 -58.22 -23.94
N LEU A 22 -30.52 -58.00 -24.42
CA LEU A 22 -29.69 -59.02 -25.14
C LEU A 22 -28.29 -58.47 -25.49
N LEU A 23 -27.29 -59.35 -25.37
CA LEU A 23 -25.84 -59.11 -25.47
C LEU A 23 -25.29 -59.21 -26.92
N LEU A 24 -24.36 -58.28 -27.25
CA LEU A 24 -23.16 -58.40 -28.13
C LEU A 24 -23.33 -58.69 -29.64
N PRO A 25 -22.27 -58.53 -30.49
CA PRO A 25 -21.31 -57.42 -30.68
C PRO A 25 -21.04 -57.11 -32.20
N LEU A 26 -20.41 -55.99 -32.57
CA LEU A 26 -19.34 -55.94 -33.61
C LEU A 26 -18.85 -54.50 -33.88
N LEU A 27 -17.52 -54.35 -33.92
CA LEU A 27 -16.80 -53.17 -34.41
C LEU A 27 -16.77 -53.09 -35.96
N LEU A 28 -16.66 -51.85 -36.45
CA LEU A 28 -15.69 -51.32 -37.44
C LEU A 28 -16.21 -50.80 -38.81
N GLY A 29 -15.88 -49.53 -39.10
CA GLY A 29 -15.79 -48.91 -40.45
C GLY A 29 -16.41 -47.49 -40.53
N LEU A 30 -15.72 -46.40 -40.13
CA LEU A 30 -15.03 -45.40 -40.99
C LEU A 30 -15.91 -44.87 -42.16
N VAL A 31 -16.16 -43.58 -42.42
CA VAL A 31 -15.44 -42.29 -42.22
C VAL A 31 -16.44 -41.14 -42.34
N LEU A 32 -16.36 -40.11 -41.48
CA LEU A 32 -16.57 -38.71 -41.86
C LEU A 32 -15.60 -37.84 -41.05
N GLN A 33 -14.97 -36.91 -41.75
CA GLN A 33 -13.82 -36.08 -41.38
C GLN A 33 -14.15 -34.94 -40.36
N PRO A 34 -13.14 -34.22 -39.84
CA PRO A 34 -13.06 -33.80 -38.45
C PRO A 34 -13.84 -32.52 -38.18
N PHE A 35 -14.70 -32.55 -37.17
CA PHE A 35 -15.03 -31.31 -36.47
C PHE A 35 -13.83 -30.95 -35.59
N GLY A 36 -13.46 -29.68 -35.68
CA GLY A 36 -12.19 -29.14 -35.22
C GLY A 36 -11.80 -29.60 -33.82
N THR A 37 -10.49 -29.74 -33.66
CA THR A 37 -9.83 -29.71 -32.36
C THR A 37 -10.41 -28.56 -31.55
N ALA A 38 -11.27 -28.88 -30.58
CA ALA A 38 -11.35 -28.05 -29.40
C ALA A 38 -9.92 -28.04 -28.86
N HIS A 39 -9.23 -26.91 -29.04
CA HIS A 39 -8.07 -26.62 -28.22
C HIS A 39 -8.58 -26.76 -26.79
N ALA A 40 -8.12 -27.79 -26.09
CA ALA A 40 -8.20 -27.79 -24.65
C ALA A 40 -7.46 -26.51 -24.24
N GLU A 41 -8.19 -25.48 -23.82
CA GLU A 41 -7.58 -24.44 -23.00
C GLU A 41 -7.01 -25.19 -21.80
N SER A 42 -5.69 -25.36 -21.81
CA SER A 42 -4.95 -25.86 -20.66
C SER A 42 -5.41 -25.06 -19.45
N GLY A 43 -5.85 -25.76 -18.40
CA GLY A 43 -6.22 -25.13 -17.14
C GLY A 43 -5.09 -24.22 -16.61
N PRO A 44 -5.38 -23.37 -15.61
CA PRO A 44 -4.43 -22.41 -15.07
C PRO A 44 -3.12 -23.08 -14.65
N SER A 45 -2.01 -22.75 -15.32
CA SER A 45 -0.65 -23.19 -14.98
C SER A 45 0.24 -21.97 -14.71
N ILE A 46 0.61 -21.77 -13.45
CA ILE A 46 1.67 -20.81 -13.13
C ILE A 46 2.97 -21.35 -13.74
N GLU A 47 3.47 -20.70 -14.78
CA GLU A 47 4.84 -20.92 -15.25
C GLU A 47 5.78 -20.11 -14.38
N LEU A 48 6.62 -20.80 -13.60
CA LEU A 48 7.70 -20.21 -12.81
C LEU A 48 8.99 -20.33 -13.62
N ALA A 49 9.59 -19.20 -14.00
CA ALA A 49 10.93 -19.17 -14.58
C ALA A 49 11.91 -18.55 -13.58
N THR A 50 12.95 -19.30 -13.21
CA THR A 50 14.11 -18.80 -12.46
C THR A 50 15.29 -18.64 -13.41
N THR A 51 15.83 -17.43 -13.57
CA THR A 51 17.11 -17.23 -14.24
C THR A 51 18.25 -17.36 -13.23
N ALA A 52 19.08 -18.39 -13.38
CA ALA A 52 20.29 -18.51 -12.58
C ALA A 52 21.31 -17.41 -12.97
N GLY A 53 21.78 -16.63 -12.01
CA GLY A 53 22.79 -15.60 -12.19
C GLY A 53 23.24 -14.95 -10.88
N PRO A 54 24.33 -14.16 -10.88
CA PRO A 54 24.99 -13.63 -9.69
C PRO A 54 24.19 -12.57 -8.89
N THR A 55 22.90 -12.40 -9.21
CA THR A 55 21.93 -11.44 -8.63
C THR A 55 20.65 -12.11 -8.10
N GLY A 56 20.63 -13.45 -7.97
CA GLY A 56 19.51 -14.20 -7.40
C GLY A 56 18.34 -14.48 -8.35
N ASP A 57 17.68 -15.62 -8.14
CA ASP A 57 16.52 -16.10 -8.91
C ASP A 57 15.27 -15.22 -8.69
N TYR A 58 14.55 -14.91 -9.78
CA TYR A 58 13.25 -14.26 -9.75
C TYR A 58 12.12 -15.29 -9.87
N ILE A 59 10.97 -15.00 -9.26
CA ILE A 59 9.70 -15.66 -9.60
C ILE A 59 9.06 -14.83 -10.69
N HIS A 60 9.09 -15.31 -11.93
CA HIS A 60 8.16 -14.85 -12.94
C HIS A 60 6.88 -15.66 -12.84
N ILE A 61 5.74 -14.98 -12.72
CA ILE A 61 4.41 -15.57 -12.81
C ILE A 61 3.82 -15.02 -14.08
N THR A 62 3.66 -15.88 -15.08
CA THR A 62 3.00 -15.53 -16.33
C THR A 62 1.78 -16.41 -16.50
N GLY A 63 0.63 -15.78 -16.75
CA GLY A 63 -0.54 -16.45 -17.28
C GLY A 63 -1.85 -16.15 -16.56
N TYR A 64 -2.90 -16.21 -17.39
CA TYR A 64 -4.33 -16.36 -17.10
C TYR A 64 -5.12 -15.13 -16.76
N ASN A 65 -6.29 -15.04 -17.46
CA ASN A 65 -7.57 -14.45 -17.08
C ASN A 65 -7.94 -14.76 -15.61
N LEU A 66 -7.24 -14.13 -14.67
CA LEU A 66 -7.50 -14.31 -13.24
C LEU A 66 -8.68 -13.42 -12.84
N HIS A 67 -9.91 -13.93 -13.01
CA HIS A 67 -11.12 -13.38 -12.39
C HIS A 67 -11.16 -13.59 -10.85
N ILE A 68 -10.01 -13.93 -10.27
CA ILE A 68 -9.85 -14.50 -8.92
C ILE A 68 -9.24 -13.50 -7.93
N CYS A 69 -8.94 -12.29 -8.40
CA CYS A 69 -8.20 -11.26 -7.65
C CYS A 69 -9.11 -10.29 -6.88
N GLY A 70 -10.23 -10.82 -6.35
CA GLY A 70 -11.22 -10.04 -5.60
C GLY A 70 -11.93 -8.95 -6.43
N ASP A 71 -12.91 -8.29 -5.81
CA ASP A 71 -13.68 -7.19 -6.44
C ASP A 71 -12.80 -5.98 -6.82
N THR A 72 -11.62 -5.88 -6.19
CA THR A 72 -10.64 -4.82 -6.40
C THR A 72 -9.60 -5.17 -7.45
N GLY A 73 -9.60 -6.36 -8.06
CA GLY A 73 -8.62 -6.75 -9.10
C GLY A 73 -7.17 -6.95 -8.62
N GLU A 74 -6.91 -6.86 -7.31
CA GLU A 74 -5.59 -7.04 -6.70
C GLU A 74 -5.29 -8.53 -6.48
N CYS A 75 -4.24 -9.03 -7.13
CA CYS A 75 -3.73 -10.38 -6.93
C CYS A 75 -2.57 -10.34 -5.91
N GLN A 76 -2.71 -11.06 -4.81
CA GLN A 76 -1.63 -11.24 -3.85
C GLN A 76 -0.77 -12.44 -4.24
N VAL A 77 0.54 -12.32 -4.09
CA VAL A 77 1.49 -13.42 -4.28
C VAL A 77 2.07 -13.79 -2.93
N ALA A 78 1.88 -15.05 -2.55
CA ALA A 78 2.30 -15.53 -1.23
C ALA A 78 2.95 -16.91 -1.27
N VAL A 79 3.79 -17.17 -0.27
CA VAL A 79 4.24 -18.53 0.06
C VAL A 79 3.38 -19.11 1.15
N LYS A 80 2.84 -20.30 0.92
CA LYS A 80 2.15 -21.06 1.94
C LYS A 80 3.16 -21.84 2.78
N VAL A 81 3.23 -21.53 4.07
CA VAL A 81 4.07 -22.23 5.06
C VAL A 81 3.16 -22.79 6.16
N GLY A 82 2.90 -24.10 6.09
CA GLY A 82 1.90 -24.74 6.94
C GLY A 82 0.50 -24.13 6.74
N ASN A 83 -0.02 -23.50 7.80
CA ASN A 83 -1.33 -22.80 7.80
C ASN A 83 -1.21 -21.28 7.60
N PHE A 84 -0.01 -20.77 7.33
CA PHE A 84 0.25 -19.35 7.18
C PHE A 84 0.62 -19.01 5.74
N TYR A 85 0.39 -17.74 5.37
CA TYR A 85 0.80 -17.17 4.09
C TYR A 85 1.82 -16.07 4.35
N MET A 86 2.99 -16.16 3.73
CA MET A 86 3.97 -15.08 3.65
C MET A 86 3.67 -14.26 2.39
N LEU A 87 3.25 -13.01 2.53
CA LEU A 87 3.13 -12.14 1.36
C LEU A 87 4.52 -11.78 0.86
N ILE A 88 4.77 -12.00 -0.43
CA ILE A 88 6.04 -11.68 -1.09
C ILE A 88 5.88 -10.64 -2.20
N GLY A 89 4.64 -10.31 -2.54
CA GLY A 89 4.30 -9.26 -3.47
C GLY A 89 2.81 -9.20 -3.73
N SER A 90 2.42 -8.20 -4.49
CA SER A 90 1.07 -8.04 -5.04
C SER A 90 1.19 -7.38 -6.40
N GLY A 91 0.16 -7.54 -7.22
CA GLY A 91 0.02 -6.81 -8.46
C GLY A 91 -1.43 -6.86 -8.90
N TYR A 92 -1.80 -6.01 -9.84
CA TYR A 92 -3.18 -5.92 -10.30
C TYR A 92 -3.35 -6.67 -11.59
N SER A 93 -4.45 -7.42 -11.71
CA SER A 93 -4.82 -8.01 -13.00
C SER A 93 -5.54 -6.95 -13.83
N PRO A 94 -4.99 -6.50 -14.97
CA PRO A 94 -5.71 -5.62 -15.89
C PRO A 94 -7.04 -6.27 -16.34
N ALA A 95 -7.96 -5.47 -16.88
CA ALA A 95 -9.25 -5.95 -17.39
C ALA A 95 -9.11 -7.00 -18.52
N THR A 96 -7.94 -7.05 -19.18
CA THR A 96 -7.55 -8.09 -20.14
C THR A 96 -7.30 -9.46 -19.49
N GLY A 97 -7.31 -9.49 -18.16
CA GLY A 97 -7.17 -10.67 -17.33
C GLY A 97 -5.74 -11.16 -17.17
N GLN A 98 -4.72 -10.58 -17.82
CA GLN A 98 -3.36 -11.11 -17.76
C GLN A 98 -2.58 -10.58 -16.55
N PHE A 99 -2.43 -11.42 -15.52
CA PHE A 99 -1.55 -11.12 -14.40
C PHE A 99 -0.09 -11.50 -14.72
N GLY A 100 0.82 -10.58 -14.38
CA GLY A 100 2.26 -10.79 -14.42
C GLY A 100 2.89 -10.35 -13.11
N PHE A 101 3.70 -11.20 -12.49
CA PHE A 101 4.50 -10.81 -11.33
C PHE A 101 5.94 -11.22 -11.54
N THR A 102 6.85 -10.32 -11.21
CA THR A 102 8.28 -10.62 -11.06
C THR A 102 8.63 -10.23 -9.64
N GLY A 103 9.16 -11.15 -8.85
CA GLY A 103 9.48 -10.91 -7.44
C GLY A 103 10.75 -11.65 -7.00
N PRO A 104 11.32 -11.30 -5.83
CA PRO A 104 12.40 -12.08 -5.27
C PRO A 104 11.88 -13.46 -4.88
N LEU A 105 12.74 -14.48 -4.97
CA LEU A 105 12.41 -15.76 -4.34
C LEU A 105 12.18 -15.56 -2.83
N PRO A 106 11.16 -16.21 -2.25
CA PRO A 106 11.02 -16.31 -0.80
C PRO A 106 12.21 -17.04 -0.20
N ARG A 107 12.87 -16.40 0.76
CA ARG A 107 14.04 -16.93 1.48
C ARG A 107 13.77 -16.83 2.99
N ALA A 108 14.58 -17.47 3.83
CA ALA A 108 14.33 -17.50 5.27
C ALA A 108 14.36 -16.08 5.86
N GLY A 109 13.46 -15.79 6.82
CA GLY A 109 13.35 -14.45 7.38
C GLY A 109 12.14 -14.18 8.27
N ASP A 110 12.15 -13.00 8.88
CA ASP A 110 11.00 -12.47 9.63
C ASP A 110 9.98 -11.84 8.68
N PHE A 111 8.70 -11.97 9.00
CA PHE A 111 7.64 -11.20 8.34
C PHE A 111 6.67 -10.65 9.37
N PHE A 112 6.09 -9.46 9.12
CA PHE A 112 5.09 -8.88 10.02
C PHE A 112 3.70 -9.45 9.77
N ILE A 113 3.07 -9.92 10.84
CA ILE A 113 1.64 -10.22 10.86
C ILE A 113 0.97 -9.24 11.82
N GLY A 114 0.41 -8.15 11.30
CA GLY A 114 -0.26 -7.13 12.10
C GLY A 114 0.73 -6.30 12.92
N THR A 115 0.67 -6.39 14.25
CA THR A 115 1.50 -5.59 15.18
C THR A 115 2.69 -6.35 15.76
N ALA A 116 2.98 -7.56 15.27
CA ALA A 116 4.08 -8.39 15.77
C ALA A 116 4.93 -8.93 14.63
N SER A 117 6.25 -8.89 14.81
CA SER A 117 7.18 -9.66 13.99
C SER A 117 6.98 -11.14 14.29
N LYS A 118 6.94 -11.96 13.25
CA LYS A 118 6.97 -13.41 13.41
C LYS A 118 8.05 -13.97 12.50
N GLU A 119 8.98 -14.68 13.10
CA GLU A 119 9.98 -15.45 12.38
C GLU A 119 9.32 -16.60 11.65
N MET A 120 9.58 -16.68 10.35
CA MET A 120 9.12 -17.80 9.54
C MET A 120 10.25 -18.25 8.61
N GLU A 121 10.97 -19.27 9.06
CA GLU A 121 11.96 -19.95 8.22
C GLU A 121 11.25 -20.59 7.01
N VAL A 122 11.62 -20.14 5.81
CA VAL A 122 11.26 -20.82 4.56
C VAL A 122 12.20 -22.02 4.43
N PRO A 123 11.72 -23.27 4.53
CA PRO A 123 12.61 -24.44 4.51
C PRO A 123 13.22 -24.64 3.12
N THR A 124 14.44 -25.17 3.07
CA THR A 124 14.95 -25.78 1.83
C THR A 124 14.05 -26.96 1.45
N GLY A 125 13.66 -27.06 0.18
CA GLY A 125 12.73 -28.07 -0.33
C GLY A 125 11.49 -27.49 -1.00
N PRO A 126 10.45 -28.32 -1.22
CA PRO A 126 9.25 -27.89 -1.94
C PRO A 126 8.41 -26.93 -1.08
N ILE A 127 8.15 -25.73 -1.61
CA ILE A 127 7.22 -24.74 -1.10
C ILE A 127 6.05 -24.56 -2.08
N THR A 128 4.92 -24.03 -1.60
CA THR A 128 3.78 -23.71 -2.45
C THR A 128 3.64 -22.21 -2.58
N ILE A 129 3.78 -21.71 -3.82
CA ILE A 129 3.43 -20.33 -4.18
C ILE A 129 1.94 -20.29 -4.49
N VAL A 130 1.26 -19.28 -3.97
CA VAL A 130 -0.19 -19.07 -4.09
C VAL A 130 -0.43 -17.66 -4.65
N VAL A 131 -1.31 -17.57 -5.65
CA VAL A 131 -1.71 -16.32 -6.29
C VAL A 131 -3.23 -16.18 -6.25
N GLY A 132 -3.74 -15.02 -5.82
CA GLY A 132 -5.16 -14.69 -5.83
C GLY A 132 -5.60 -13.88 -4.61
N ASP A 133 -6.91 -13.79 -4.37
CA ASP A 133 -7.45 -13.40 -3.07
C ASP A 133 -7.16 -14.52 -2.07
N LEU A 134 -6.24 -14.31 -1.12
CA LEU A 134 -5.81 -15.33 -0.15
C LEU A 134 -6.94 -15.75 0.82
N ASN A 135 -8.11 -15.10 0.76
CA ASN A 135 -9.34 -15.50 1.45
C ASN A 135 -10.33 -16.25 0.54
N GLY A 136 -10.03 -16.41 -0.75
CA GLY A 136 -10.92 -16.90 -1.79
C GLY A 136 -10.30 -17.99 -2.67
N GLU A 137 -10.65 -17.97 -3.96
CA GLU A 137 -10.10 -18.91 -4.94
C GLU A 137 -8.64 -18.51 -5.25
N THR A 138 -7.75 -19.51 -5.37
CA THR A 138 -6.31 -19.27 -5.55
C THR A 138 -5.73 -20.27 -6.55
N VAL A 139 -4.76 -19.82 -7.33
CA VAL A 139 -3.91 -20.71 -8.12
C VAL A 139 -2.64 -20.97 -7.34
N SER A 140 -2.11 -22.19 -7.41
CA SER A 140 -0.86 -22.52 -6.72
C SER A 140 0.10 -23.33 -7.57
N ALA A 141 1.39 -23.14 -7.33
CA ALA A 141 2.46 -23.92 -7.92
C ALA A 141 3.47 -24.33 -6.86
N THR A 142 4.06 -25.51 -7.03
CA THR A 142 5.13 -25.99 -6.15
C THR A 142 6.48 -25.59 -6.72
N TYR A 143 7.30 -24.96 -5.90
CA TYR A 143 8.66 -24.55 -6.23
C TYR A 143 9.64 -25.21 -5.25
N THR A 144 10.84 -25.58 -5.68
CA THR A 144 11.86 -26.15 -4.77
C THR A 144 12.91 -25.11 -4.45
N VAL A 145 12.97 -24.69 -3.19
CA VAL A 145 14.02 -23.81 -2.67
C VAL A 145 15.28 -24.65 -2.44
N THR A 146 16.35 -24.36 -3.17
CA THR A 146 17.63 -25.10 -3.09
C THR A 146 18.62 -24.48 -2.11
N ASP A 147 18.50 -23.18 -1.83
CA ASP A 147 19.32 -22.44 -0.87
C ASP A 147 18.53 -21.22 -0.33
N ASN A 148 18.46 -21.09 0.99
CA ASN A 148 17.75 -20.02 1.70
C ASN A 148 18.70 -19.18 2.60
N SER A 149 20.02 -19.33 2.45
CA SER A 149 21.00 -18.83 3.41
C SER A 149 21.24 -17.30 3.37
N GLU A 150 20.95 -16.63 2.26
CA GLU A 150 21.00 -15.16 2.13
C GLU A 150 19.91 -14.69 1.15
N GLY A 151 19.09 -13.73 1.57
CA GLY A 151 17.99 -13.21 0.78
C GLY A 151 17.36 -11.95 1.38
N PRO A 152 16.49 -11.24 0.65
CA PRO A 152 15.90 -9.99 1.16
C PRO A 152 15.06 -10.19 2.45
N PHE A 153 14.68 -11.42 2.75
CA PHE A 153 13.98 -11.80 3.97
C PHE A 153 14.93 -12.02 5.18
N SER A 154 16.25 -12.22 5.00
CA SER A 154 17.16 -12.62 6.08
C SER A 154 17.47 -11.52 7.10
N SER A 155 17.20 -10.25 6.79
CA SER A 155 17.47 -9.12 7.67
C SER A 155 16.30 -8.85 8.65
N THR A 156 16.31 -9.50 9.80
CA THR A 156 15.37 -9.24 10.91
C THR A 156 15.40 -7.77 11.35
N THR A 157 16.57 -7.15 11.25
CA THR A 157 16.80 -5.74 11.63
C THR A 157 15.98 -4.75 10.81
N ALA A 158 15.76 -5.00 9.50
CA ALA A 158 14.97 -4.11 8.65
C ALA A 158 13.49 -4.09 9.08
N PHE A 159 12.93 -5.27 9.36
CA PHE A 159 11.57 -5.42 9.87
C PHE A 159 11.44 -4.75 11.24
N GLU A 160 12.28 -5.12 12.19
CA GLU A 160 12.26 -4.53 13.54
C GLU A 160 12.34 -3.00 13.50
N ALA A 161 13.21 -2.43 12.65
CA ALA A 161 13.35 -0.98 12.52
C ALA A 161 12.03 -0.30 12.06
N ILE A 162 11.32 -0.88 11.09
CA ILE A 162 9.99 -0.37 10.67
C ILE A 162 9.01 -0.46 11.84
N GLY A 163 8.97 -1.61 12.52
CA GLY A 163 8.11 -1.81 13.69
C GLY A 163 8.38 -0.80 14.80
N PHE A 164 9.65 -0.51 15.08
CA PHE A 164 10.05 0.50 16.07
C PHE A 164 9.62 1.90 15.68
N ARG A 165 9.60 2.27 14.39
CA ARG A 165 9.06 3.59 13.97
C ARG A 165 7.59 3.75 14.29
N TRP A 166 6.79 2.71 14.08
CA TRP A 166 5.38 2.72 14.48
C TRP A 166 5.24 2.73 16.01
N LEU A 167 5.99 1.87 16.70
CA LEU A 167 5.95 1.76 18.16
C LEU A 167 6.29 3.09 18.82
N HIS A 168 7.30 3.80 18.29
CA HIS A 168 7.77 5.06 18.85
C HIS A 168 6.67 6.10 19.00
N THR A 169 5.70 6.15 18.08
CA THR A 169 4.66 7.18 18.08
C THR A 169 3.24 6.63 18.27
N ASP A 170 2.85 5.67 17.44
CA ASP A 170 1.45 5.31 17.24
C ASP A 170 0.98 4.22 18.21
N SER A 171 1.90 3.52 18.89
CA SER A 171 1.54 2.57 19.95
C SER A 171 0.77 3.22 21.10
N LEU A 172 1.16 4.44 21.49
CA LEU A 172 0.52 5.22 22.55
C LEU A 172 -0.85 5.78 22.12
N VAL A 173 -1.09 5.88 20.82
CA VAL A 173 -2.40 6.24 20.28
C VAL A 173 -3.29 4.98 20.29
N ALA A 174 -2.73 3.85 19.88
CA ALA A 174 -3.42 2.56 19.83
C ALA A 174 -3.88 2.04 21.19
N ASP A 175 -3.08 2.22 22.24
CA ASP A 175 -3.40 1.81 23.61
C ASP A 175 -4.29 2.84 24.35
N GLY A 176 -4.52 4.02 23.76
CA GLY A 176 -5.30 5.10 24.34
C GLY A 176 -4.56 5.96 25.39
N THR A 177 -3.25 5.80 25.53
CA THR A 177 -2.40 6.56 26.47
C THR A 177 -2.34 8.04 26.09
N VAL A 178 -2.29 8.36 24.78
CA VAL A 178 -2.33 9.74 24.27
C VAL A 178 -3.51 9.97 23.34
N LYS A 179 -3.99 11.22 23.30
CA LYS A 179 -5.07 11.65 22.39
C LYS A 179 -4.52 12.63 21.36
N ARG A 180 -4.05 12.10 20.23
CA ARG A 180 -3.56 12.84 19.05
C ARG A 180 -3.89 12.09 17.77
N SER A 181 -3.79 12.75 16.61
CA SER A 181 -3.92 12.08 15.31
C SER A 181 -2.76 11.09 15.07
N TRP A 182 -3.03 10.06 14.26
CA TRP A 182 -2.06 9.04 13.86
C TRP A 182 -0.97 9.62 12.96
N LEU A 183 0.29 9.19 13.16
CA LEU A 183 1.41 9.54 12.28
C LEU A 183 1.52 8.58 11.08
N TRP A 184 1.28 7.30 11.33
CA TRP A 184 1.39 6.23 10.33
C TRP A 184 0.04 5.59 10.09
N GLY A 185 -0.70 5.28 11.16
CA GLY A 185 -2.00 4.63 11.11
C GLY A 185 -2.15 3.55 12.20
N PRO A 186 -3.34 2.97 12.34
CA PRO A 186 -3.64 2.02 13.41
C PRO A 186 -2.84 0.71 13.31
N LYS A 187 -2.45 0.30 12.11
CA LYS A 187 -1.63 -0.88 11.82
C LYS A 187 -1.11 -0.82 10.39
N THR A 188 -0.12 -1.65 10.08
CA THR A 188 0.23 -1.97 8.69
C THR A 188 -0.92 -2.77 8.05
N PHE A 189 -1.25 -2.45 6.79
CA PHE A 189 -2.22 -3.21 6.00
C PHE A 189 -1.54 -4.05 4.91
N TRP A 190 -0.30 -3.73 4.54
CA TRP A 190 0.49 -4.53 3.60
C TRP A 190 1.98 -4.38 3.89
N THR A 191 2.75 -5.45 3.75
CA THR A 191 4.21 -5.44 3.89
C THR A 191 4.77 -6.43 2.87
N GLY A 192 5.88 -6.08 2.26
CA GLY A 192 6.45 -6.87 1.18
C GLY A 192 7.63 -6.18 0.53
N PHE A 193 8.01 -6.65 -0.64
CA PHE A 193 9.13 -6.12 -1.40
C PHE A 193 8.65 -5.42 -2.67
N GLU A 194 9.31 -4.31 -3.00
CA GLU A 194 9.10 -3.58 -4.25
C GLU A 194 10.40 -3.50 -5.05
N PRO A 195 10.34 -3.47 -6.40
CA PRO A 195 11.53 -3.30 -7.22
C PRO A 195 12.23 -1.97 -6.87
N TYR A 196 13.53 -2.04 -6.64
CA TYR A 196 14.39 -0.89 -6.41
C TYR A 196 15.83 -1.22 -6.82
N ALA A 197 16.28 -0.70 -7.95
CA ALA A 197 17.52 -1.10 -8.62
C ALA A 197 18.78 -0.97 -7.75
N ASP A 198 18.82 0.05 -6.89
CA ASP A 198 19.97 0.34 -6.01
C ASP A 198 19.90 -0.39 -4.66
N SER A 199 18.84 -1.14 -4.40
CA SER A 199 18.70 -1.98 -3.21
C SER A 199 19.49 -3.27 -3.36
N PRO A 200 20.00 -3.90 -2.29
CA PRO A 200 20.60 -5.22 -2.40
C PRO A 200 19.58 -6.18 -3.05
N ASP A 201 20.07 -6.97 -4.01
CA ASP A 201 19.25 -7.84 -4.87
C ASP A 201 18.16 -7.16 -5.72
N GLY A 202 18.12 -5.83 -5.77
CA GLY A 202 17.15 -5.07 -6.57
C GLY A 202 15.77 -4.92 -5.93
N TRP A 203 15.64 -5.16 -4.62
CA TRP A 203 14.35 -5.17 -3.90
C TRP A 203 14.41 -4.45 -2.57
N ARG A 204 13.61 -3.39 -2.39
CA ARG A 204 13.46 -2.72 -1.10
C ARG A 204 12.35 -3.36 -0.27
N LEU A 205 12.55 -3.42 1.05
CA LEU A 205 11.48 -3.78 1.98
C LEU A 205 10.57 -2.58 2.20
N VAL A 206 9.25 -2.79 2.19
CA VAL A 206 8.28 -1.73 2.42
C VAL A 206 7.13 -2.19 3.32
N SER A 207 6.59 -1.26 4.11
CA SER A 207 5.37 -1.47 4.90
C SER A 207 4.42 -0.31 4.72
N TYR A 208 3.20 -0.63 4.29
CA TYR A 208 2.13 0.32 4.06
C TYR A 208 1.21 0.42 5.27
N TYR A 209 0.96 1.67 5.66
CA TYR A 209 -0.01 2.08 6.65
C TYR A 209 -0.97 3.08 6.00
N ASP A 210 -2.12 3.36 6.60
CA ASP A 210 -3.11 4.27 6.03
C ASP A 210 -2.48 5.61 5.59
N LYS A 211 -1.59 6.17 6.40
CA LYS A 211 -0.98 7.49 6.19
C LYS A 211 0.41 7.43 5.59
N ALA A 212 0.95 6.24 5.31
CA ALA A 212 2.37 6.06 5.05
C ALA A 212 2.76 4.84 4.22
N ARG A 213 3.93 4.91 3.59
CA ARG A 213 4.75 3.75 3.24
C ARG A 213 6.13 3.96 3.82
N MET A 214 6.49 3.13 4.79
CA MET A 214 7.87 3.04 5.30
C MET A 214 8.67 2.13 4.38
N GLU A 215 9.95 2.42 4.20
CA GLU A 215 10.84 1.61 3.38
C GLU A 215 12.25 1.52 3.94
N VAL A 216 12.91 0.41 3.64
CA VAL A 216 14.34 0.18 3.87
C VAL A 216 14.94 -0.17 2.51
N ASN A 217 15.69 0.78 1.95
CA ASN A 217 16.30 0.63 0.62
C ASN A 217 17.60 -0.17 0.66
N ASP A 218 18.32 -0.18 1.78
CA ASP A 218 19.50 -1.02 1.97
C ASP A 218 19.36 -1.79 3.30
N TYR A 219 18.89 -3.03 3.21
CA TYR A 219 18.72 -3.90 4.38
C TYR A 219 20.03 -4.57 4.83
N SER A 220 21.13 -4.34 4.11
CA SER A 220 22.48 -4.76 4.51
C SER A 220 23.21 -3.66 5.33
N ALA A 221 22.69 -2.43 5.31
CA ALA A 221 23.24 -1.32 6.08
C ALA A 221 22.93 -1.41 7.58
N GLU A 222 23.78 -0.77 8.39
CA GLU A 222 23.54 -0.65 9.82
C GLU A 222 22.38 0.32 10.10
N SER A 223 21.39 -0.15 10.87
CA SER A 223 20.25 0.65 11.30
C SER A 223 20.58 1.58 12.48
N VAL A 224 21.58 1.20 13.29
CA VAL A 224 21.90 1.86 14.55
C VAL A 224 22.38 3.29 14.29
N ASN A 225 21.78 4.26 14.98
CA ASN A 225 22.09 5.69 14.86
C ASN A 225 21.87 6.31 13.47
N ASN A 226 21.26 5.59 12.51
CA ASN A 226 20.89 6.16 11.22
C ASN A 226 19.39 6.54 11.23
N PRO A 227 19.05 7.84 11.43
CA PRO A 227 17.65 8.25 11.46
C PRO A 227 16.92 8.08 10.13
N TYR A 228 17.66 7.88 9.02
CA TYR A 228 17.11 7.69 7.68
C TYR A 228 17.12 6.24 7.22
N TYR A 229 17.53 5.29 8.07
CA TYR A 229 17.53 3.86 7.74
C TYR A 229 16.13 3.38 7.33
N VAL A 230 15.13 3.74 8.14
CA VAL A 230 13.72 3.67 7.72
C VAL A 230 13.35 5.03 7.17
N SER A 231 13.12 5.08 5.86
CA SER A 231 12.64 6.28 5.18
C SER A 231 11.14 6.15 4.89
N ASN A 232 10.56 7.20 4.32
CA ASN A 232 9.23 7.13 3.73
C ASN A 232 9.38 7.47 2.24
N GLY A 233 8.77 6.65 1.38
CA GLY A 233 8.86 6.88 -0.06
C GLY A 233 8.38 8.27 -0.47
N LEU A 234 8.75 8.70 -1.67
CA LEU A 234 8.37 10.01 -2.25
C LEU A 234 6.90 10.05 -2.71
N LEU A 235 5.99 9.41 -1.96
CA LEU A 235 4.67 8.99 -2.45
C LEU A 235 3.87 10.12 -3.08
N VAL A 236 3.87 11.28 -2.43
CA VAL A 236 3.12 12.45 -2.88
C VAL A 236 3.79 13.06 -4.09
N LYS A 237 5.11 13.18 -4.10
CA LYS A 237 5.85 13.65 -5.28
C LYS A 237 5.58 12.73 -6.47
N GLU A 238 5.69 11.42 -6.28
CA GLU A 238 5.44 10.40 -7.32
C GLU A 238 4.01 10.49 -7.88
N MET A 239 2.98 10.61 -7.02
CA MET A 239 1.58 10.76 -7.45
C MET A 239 1.29 12.10 -8.14
N VAL A 240 1.97 13.18 -7.73
CA VAL A 240 1.80 14.50 -8.36
C VAL A 240 2.48 14.54 -9.73
N THR A 241 3.68 13.96 -9.85
CA THR A 241 4.46 13.99 -11.10
C THR A 241 4.15 12.82 -12.04
N SER A 242 3.36 11.84 -11.61
CA SER A 242 3.17 10.57 -12.31
C SER A 242 4.49 9.87 -12.63
N GLN A 243 5.42 9.86 -11.67
CA GLN A 243 6.75 9.24 -11.81
C GLN A 243 6.97 8.27 -10.67
N LEU A 244 6.95 6.98 -10.97
CA LEU A 244 7.22 5.90 -10.03
C LEU A 244 8.71 5.78 -9.77
N GLN A 245 9.14 5.83 -8.51
CA GLN A 245 10.54 5.61 -8.16
C GLN A 245 10.88 4.12 -8.11
N LEU A 246 11.89 3.71 -8.88
CA LEU A 246 12.41 2.34 -9.01
C LEU A 246 13.92 2.23 -8.70
N GLY A 247 14.52 3.29 -8.17
CA GLY A 247 15.92 3.38 -7.75
C GLY A 247 16.24 4.78 -7.23
N ASP A 248 17.47 5.02 -6.81
CA ASP A 248 17.90 6.33 -6.29
C ASP A 248 17.68 7.44 -7.32
N ASN A 249 17.98 7.14 -8.59
CA ASN A 249 17.82 8.05 -9.73
C ASN A 249 17.01 7.44 -10.89
N THR A 250 16.30 6.34 -10.64
CA THR A 250 15.54 5.61 -11.66
C THR A 250 14.05 5.85 -11.46
N PHE A 251 13.40 6.43 -12.47
CA PHE A 251 11.98 6.75 -12.45
C PHE A 251 11.30 6.25 -13.72
N GLU A 252 10.05 5.80 -13.57
CA GLU A 252 9.21 5.34 -14.67
C GLU A 252 7.91 6.16 -14.70
N ALA A 253 7.41 6.47 -15.90
CA ALA A 253 6.10 7.10 -16.04
C ALA A 253 5.00 6.11 -15.62
N HIS A 254 4.14 6.53 -14.70
CA HIS A 254 3.05 5.69 -14.20
C HIS A 254 1.72 6.43 -14.26
N ASN A 255 0.74 5.83 -14.95
CA ASN A 255 -0.60 6.38 -15.04
C ASN A 255 -1.52 5.51 -14.19
N GLY A 256 -1.85 5.95 -12.99
CA GLY A 256 -2.86 5.25 -12.19
C GLY A 256 -4.27 5.39 -12.78
N ASP A 257 -5.16 4.49 -12.38
CA ASP A 257 -6.57 4.50 -12.77
C ASP A 257 -7.32 5.63 -12.06
N GLY A 258 -7.48 6.76 -12.76
CA GLY A 258 -8.35 7.84 -12.32
C GLY A 258 -7.76 8.78 -11.25
N PRO A 259 -8.58 9.73 -10.76
CA PRO A 259 -8.11 10.81 -9.90
C PRO A 259 -7.90 10.34 -8.45
N VAL A 260 -6.66 10.37 -7.99
CA VAL A 260 -6.31 10.15 -6.58
C VAL A 260 -6.40 11.47 -5.82
N LEU A 261 -7.21 11.49 -4.76
CA LEU A 261 -7.49 12.70 -3.98
C LEU A 261 -6.56 12.79 -2.76
N PRO A 262 -5.96 13.96 -2.46
CA PRO A 262 -5.08 14.13 -1.30
C PRO A 262 -5.83 14.20 0.04
N ALA A 263 -7.14 14.47 0.02
CA ALA A 263 -7.96 14.63 1.21
C ALA A 263 -9.42 14.20 1.00
N GLY A 264 -10.05 13.80 2.11
CA GLY A 264 -11.46 13.44 2.18
C GLY A 264 -11.79 12.01 1.77
N ASP A 265 -13.09 11.74 1.64
CA ASP A 265 -13.66 10.43 1.36
C ASP A 265 -13.34 9.99 -0.08
N LEU A 266 -12.98 8.72 -0.27
CA LEU A 266 -12.73 8.11 -1.58
C LEU A 266 -14.08 7.78 -2.28
N THR A 267 -14.82 8.81 -2.66
CA THR A 267 -16.12 8.70 -3.34
C THR A 267 -16.17 9.62 -4.55
N GLU A 268 -16.99 9.27 -5.55
CA GLU A 268 -17.19 10.12 -6.74
C GLU A 268 -17.76 11.50 -6.41
N ALA A 269 -18.48 11.62 -5.28
CA ALA A 269 -19.02 12.89 -4.81
C ALA A 269 -17.95 13.86 -4.26
N ASN A 270 -16.73 13.37 -3.97
CA ASN A 270 -15.67 14.21 -3.43
C ASN A 270 -14.99 15.06 -4.53
N THR A 271 -15.15 16.38 -4.42
CA THR A 271 -14.68 17.37 -5.40
C THR A 271 -13.29 17.93 -5.10
N THR A 272 -12.57 17.39 -4.11
CA THR A 272 -11.18 17.78 -3.79
C THR A 272 -10.30 17.80 -5.06
N PRO A 273 -9.40 18.77 -5.25
CA PRO A 273 -8.42 18.73 -6.33
C PRO A 273 -7.57 17.45 -6.23
N PRO A 274 -7.50 16.60 -7.28
CA PRO A 274 -6.64 15.41 -7.27
C PRO A 274 -5.15 15.79 -7.30
N PHE A 275 -4.26 14.85 -6.94
CA PHE A 275 -2.80 15.08 -6.96
C PHE A 275 -2.29 15.64 -8.30
N ALA A 276 -2.81 15.15 -9.43
CA ALA A 276 -2.44 15.63 -10.77
C ALA A 276 -2.72 17.13 -10.99
N VAL A 277 -3.69 17.72 -10.28
CA VAL A 277 -3.95 19.16 -10.36
C VAL A 277 -2.84 19.97 -9.67
N TYR A 278 -2.25 19.43 -8.60
CA TYR A 278 -1.16 20.11 -7.90
C TYR A 278 0.13 20.21 -8.72
N ALA A 279 0.29 19.37 -9.75
CA ALA A 279 1.40 19.46 -10.69
C ALA A 279 1.48 20.85 -11.38
N GLN A 280 0.33 21.54 -11.51
CA GLN A 280 0.23 22.86 -12.12
C GLN A 280 0.69 24.01 -11.20
N VAL A 281 0.88 23.73 -9.90
CA VAL A 281 1.23 24.75 -8.88
C VAL A 281 2.52 24.45 -8.14
N LEU A 282 3.30 23.44 -8.58
CA LEU A 282 4.62 23.13 -7.99
C LEU A 282 5.60 24.32 -8.04
N ASP A 283 5.54 25.13 -9.11
CA ASP A 283 6.41 26.29 -9.27
C ASP A 283 5.86 27.57 -8.61
N ARG A 284 4.62 27.55 -8.08
CA ARG A 284 4.06 28.72 -7.37
C ARG A 284 4.71 28.84 -6.00
N ASN A 285 5.37 29.98 -5.79
CA ASN A 285 6.01 30.39 -4.55
C ASN A 285 5.65 31.86 -4.26
N ASP A 286 4.36 32.18 -4.28
CA ASP A 286 3.83 33.54 -4.25
C ASP A 286 3.51 34.06 -2.83
N ASN A 287 3.57 33.19 -1.82
CA ASN A 287 3.44 33.59 -0.43
C ASN A 287 4.70 34.29 0.09
N SER A 288 4.53 35.06 1.16
CA SER A 288 5.60 35.77 1.85
C SER A 288 5.49 35.54 3.36
N ASN A 289 6.58 35.75 4.10
CA ASN A 289 6.57 35.50 5.55
C ASN A 289 5.46 36.30 6.26
N GLY A 290 4.57 35.60 6.97
CA GLY A 290 3.46 36.20 7.71
C GLY A 290 2.23 36.53 6.86
N SER A 291 2.21 36.20 5.56
CA SER A 291 1.02 36.42 4.72
C SER A 291 -0.14 35.53 5.18
N THR A 292 -1.36 36.06 5.09
CA THR A 292 -2.58 35.27 5.33
C THR A 292 -2.74 34.22 4.23
N VAL A 293 -2.98 32.98 4.61
CA VAL A 293 -3.27 31.90 3.66
C VAL A 293 -4.76 31.92 3.34
N ASN A 294 -5.11 32.46 2.17
CA ASN A 294 -6.49 32.59 1.70
C ASN A 294 -6.68 32.14 0.24
N GLN A 295 -5.66 31.53 -0.35
CA GLN A 295 -5.69 30.97 -1.69
C GLN A 295 -6.52 29.68 -1.69
N TYR A 296 -7.51 29.60 -2.57
CA TYR A 296 -8.35 28.44 -2.80
C TYR A 296 -7.93 27.75 -4.10
N LEU A 297 -7.65 26.45 -4.04
CA LEU A 297 -7.34 25.65 -5.22
C LEU A 297 -8.61 24.93 -5.68
N PHE A 298 -9.06 25.25 -6.89
CA PHE A 298 -10.16 24.54 -7.52
C PHE A 298 -9.70 23.23 -8.13
N ARG A 299 -10.65 22.30 -8.30
CA ARG A 299 -10.40 21.02 -9.00
C ARG A 299 -9.94 21.20 -10.45
N THR A 300 -10.16 22.38 -11.04
CA THR A 300 -9.66 22.74 -12.38
C THR A 300 -8.18 23.11 -12.41
N GLY A 301 -7.55 23.35 -11.25
CA GLY A 301 -6.20 23.91 -11.13
C GLY A 301 -6.15 25.43 -11.02
N GLU A 302 -7.31 26.09 -11.13
CA GLU A 302 -7.41 27.52 -10.88
C GLU A 302 -7.14 27.83 -9.40
N VAL A 303 -6.38 28.89 -9.14
CA VAL A 303 -6.09 29.41 -7.80
C VAL A 303 -6.72 30.79 -7.68
N GLU A 304 -7.60 30.98 -6.70
CA GLU A 304 -8.21 32.27 -6.39
C GLU A 304 -7.95 32.68 -4.95
N GLU A 305 -7.69 33.97 -4.70
CA GLU A 305 -7.70 34.49 -3.34
C GLU A 305 -9.14 34.73 -2.86
N MET A 306 -9.52 34.07 -1.77
CA MET A 306 -10.87 34.16 -1.21
C MET A 306 -10.84 34.64 0.24
N THR A 307 -11.28 35.87 0.47
CA THR A 307 -11.28 36.51 1.80
C THR A 307 -12.12 35.78 2.85
N THR A 308 -13.03 34.89 2.45
CA THR A 308 -13.79 34.02 3.36
C THR A 308 -12.88 33.17 4.25
N PHE A 309 -11.69 32.77 3.77
CA PHE A 309 -10.75 31.96 4.55
C PHE A 309 -9.95 32.76 5.57
N ASN A 310 -9.93 34.10 5.48
CA ASN A 310 -9.28 34.96 6.47
C ASN A 310 -9.83 34.73 7.88
N LYS A 311 -11.09 34.28 8.00
CA LYS A 311 -11.74 33.95 9.28
C LYS A 311 -11.00 32.87 10.08
N TYR A 312 -10.20 32.03 9.42
CA TYR A 312 -9.43 30.96 10.06
C TYR A 312 -8.08 31.42 10.61
N GLY A 313 -7.63 32.64 10.29
CA GLY A 313 -6.41 33.22 10.84
C GLY A 313 -5.12 32.45 10.51
N VAL A 314 -5.12 31.64 9.45
CA VAL A 314 -3.93 30.90 9.02
C VAL A 314 -2.97 31.84 8.32
N THR A 315 -1.72 31.82 8.76
CA THR A 315 -0.61 32.53 8.09
C THR A 315 0.49 31.57 7.65
N THR A 316 1.37 32.01 6.76
CA THR A 316 2.67 31.39 6.46
C THR A 316 3.73 31.86 7.45
N GLY A 317 4.75 31.03 7.75
CA GLY A 317 5.78 31.42 8.72
C GLY A 317 7.17 30.81 8.55
N HIS A 318 7.31 29.63 7.94
CA HIS A 318 8.63 29.00 7.71
C HIS A 318 8.82 28.73 6.22
N ARG A 319 9.83 29.37 5.61
CA ARG A 319 10.24 29.10 4.23
C ARG A 319 11.30 28.01 4.21
N VAL A 320 11.05 26.95 3.45
CA VAL A 320 12.06 25.92 3.18
C VAL A 320 12.93 26.40 2.02
N ALA A 321 14.24 26.47 2.21
CA ALA A 321 15.14 27.12 1.26
C ALA A 321 15.29 26.31 -0.03
N GLU A 322 15.31 24.99 0.11
CA GLU A 322 15.54 23.98 -0.92
C GLU A 322 14.41 23.93 -1.96
N THR A 323 13.16 24.12 -1.52
CA THR A 323 11.98 24.08 -2.40
C THR A 323 11.37 25.46 -2.64
N GLY A 324 11.65 26.41 -1.75
CA GLY A 324 11.17 27.78 -1.84
C GLY A 324 9.79 28.04 -1.25
N HIS A 325 9.07 26.98 -0.89
CA HIS A 325 7.70 27.06 -0.36
C HIS A 325 7.65 27.48 1.11
N TYR A 326 6.57 28.17 1.48
CA TYR A 326 6.24 28.42 2.88
C TYR A 326 5.34 27.34 3.47
N ILE A 327 5.60 26.98 4.73
CA ILE A 327 4.73 26.09 5.51
C ILE A 327 3.67 26.90 6.24
N ALA A 328 2.41 26.46 6.15
CA ALA A 328 1.31 27.08 6.91
C ALA A 328 1.54 26.94 8.42
N SER A 329 1.18 27.97 9.18
CA SER A 329 1.28 28.01 10.64
C SER A 329 0.73 26.78 11.39
N PRO A 330 -0.47 26.22 11.09
CA PRO A 330 -0.93 25.00 11.76
C PRO A 330 -0.02 23.81 11.48
N PHE A 331 0.50 23.68 10.25
CA PHE A 331 1.42 22.61 9.86
C PHE A 331 2.80 22.77 10.47
N TRP A 332 3.32 24.00 10.52
CA TRP A 332 4.58 24.29 11.18
C TRP A 332 4.52 23.99 12.68
N ASN A 333 3.43 24.37 13.34
CA ASN A 333 3.19 24.02 14.74
C ASN A 333 3.10 22.51 14.95
N TYR A 334 2.41 21.80 14.04
CA TYR A 334 2.29 20.34 14.07
C TYR A 334 3.64 19.63 13.94
N LEU A 335 4.47 20.02 12.96
CA LEU A 335 5.80 19.43 12.76
C LEU A 335 6.76 19.68 13.93
N ASN A 336 6.57 20.76 14.70
CA ASN A 336 7.37 21.06 15.88
C ASN A 336 6.79 20.48 17.19
N GLN A 337 5.73 19.67 17.12
CA GLN A 337 5.14 19.08 18.31
C GLN A 337 6.10 18.13 19.02
N SER A 338 6.02 18.16 20.35
CA SER A 338 6.66 17.20 21.24
C SER A 338 5.60 16.57 22.13
N GLY A 339 5.82 15.32 22.51
CA GLY A 339 4.91 14.60 23.38
C GLY A 339 5.46 13.22 23.75
N PRO A 340 4.66 12.40 24.43
CA PRO A 340 5.06 11.06 24.81
C PRO A 340 5.35 10.20 23.57
N VAL A 341 6.51 9.56 23.58
CA VAL A 341 7.01 8.57 22.62
C VAL A 341 7.54 7.36 23.37
N VAL A 342 7.71 6.24 22.68
CA VAL A 342 8.30 5.00 23.22
C VAL A 342 9.66 4.77 22.59
N ASP A 343 10.70 4.58 23.40
CA ASP A 343 12.03 4.21 22.92
C ASP A 343 12.55 2.99 23.67
N LEU A 344 13.45 2.25 23.01
CA LEU A 344 14.13 1.10 23.59
C LEU A 344 15.41 1.56 24.30
N TYR A 345 15.49 1.36 25.62
CA TYR A 345 16.69 1.60 26.42
C TYR A 345 17.20 0.28 26.99
N GLY A 346 18.25 -0.26 26.37
CA GLY A 346 18.70 -1.61 26.68
C GLY A 346 17.68 -2.65 26.21
N GLN A 347 17.06 -3.37 27.14
CA GLN A 347 16.00 -4.35 26.84
C GLN A 347 14.60 -3.89 27.28
N GLU A 348 14.45 -2.62 27.68
CA GLU A 348 13.19 -2.09 28.19
C GLU A 348 12.62 -1.01 27.28
N TYR A 349 11.30 -1.03 27.11
CA TYR A 349 10.54 0.05 26.48
C TYR A 349 10.23 1.12 27.51
N LEU A 350 10.70 2.34 27.27
CA LEU A 350 10.44 3.48 28.14
C LEU A 350 9.66 4.55 27.39
N THR A 351 8.62 5.05 28.05
CA THR A 351 7.89 6.23 27.58
C THR A 351 8.54 7.49 28.11
N HIS A 352 8.91 8.41 27.22
CA HIS A 352 9.37 9.76 27.59
C HIS A 352 8.88 10.81 26.60
N ASN A 353 9.11 12.09 26.89
CA ASN A 353 8.78 13.15 25.94
C ASN A 353 9.92 13.34 24.94
N ALA A 354 9.58 13.44 23.65
CA ALA A 354 10.48 13.82 22.57
C ALA A 354 9.72 14.56 21.47
N ARG A 355 10.43 15.04 20.45
CA ARG A 355 9.80 15.54 19.22
C ARG A 355 9.14 14.39 18.48
N LEU A 356 7.93 14.61 17.97
CA LEU A 356 7.23 13.61 17.17
C LEU A 356 7.82 13.47 15.77
N PHE A 357 8.49 14.52 15.30
CA PHE A 357 9.18 14.60 14.02
C PHE A 357 10.65 14.87 14.26
N ASP A 358 11.45 13.81 14.32
CA ASP A 358 12.89 13.92 14.49
C ASP A 358 13.62 12.88 13.62
N PRO A 359 14.45 13.30 12.65
CA PRO A 359 14.63 14.68 12.17
C PRO A 359 13.34 15.30 11.61
N LEU A 360 13.23 16.64 11.63
CA LEU A 360 12.00 17.40 11.35
C LEU A 360 11.22 16.96 10.08
N PHE A 361 11.93 16.66 8.99
CA PHE A 361 11.32 16.29 7.70
C PHE A 361 11.53 14.81 7.32
N SER A 362 11.95 13.96 8.27
CA SER A 362 12.17 12.54 7.98
C SER A 362 10.89 11.84 7.51
N ALA A 363 9.77 12.11 8.19
CA ALA A 363 8.47 11.52 7.86
C ALA A 363 7.78 12.19 6.66
N THR A 364 7.85 13.52 6.55
CA THR A 364 7.07 14.28 5.55
C THR A 364 7.82 14.56 4.26
N GLY A 365 9.16 14.63 4.32
CA GLY A 365 9.94 15.31 3.29
C GLY A 365 9.69 16.82 3.29
N LEU A 366 10.21 17.50 2.28
CA LEU A 366 10.10 18.95 2.13
C LEU A 366 8.74 19.34 1.53
N PRO A 367 8.21 20.55 1.80
CA PRO A 367 7.00 21.03 1.14
C PRO A 367 7.26 21.19 -0.36
N ILE A 368 6.32 20.74 -1.19
CA ILE A 368 6.39 20.84 -2.66
C ILE A 368 5.28 21.74 -3.24
N THR A 369 4.44 22.30 -2.38
CA THR A 369 3.43 23.31 -2.75
C THR A 369 3.32 24.36 -1.66
N GLU A 370 2.78 25.52 -2.02
CA GLU A 370 2.15 26.42 -1.05
C GLU A 370 0.89 25.76 -0.42
N PRO A 371 0.41 26.24 0.73
CA PRO A 371 -0.81 25.73 1.35
C PRO A 371 -2.06 26.33 0.68
N TYR A 372 -3.00 25.47 0.28
CA TYR A 372 -4.23 25.88 -0.39
C TYR A 372 -5.48 25.43 0.36
N TRP A 373 -6.48 26.30 0.44
CA TRP A 373 -7.81 25.92 0.87
C TRP A 373 -8.53 25.15 -0.25
N THR A 374 -9.33 24.16 0.16
CA THR A 374 -10.28 23.46 -0.71
C THR A 374 -11.50 23.07 0.11
N THR A 375 -12.59 22.74 -0.57
CA THR A 375 -13.70 22.01 0.03
C THR A 375 -13.50 20.52 -0.21
N THR A 376 -13.74 19.70 0.81
CA THR A 376 -13.65 18.24 0.72
C THR A 376 -14.79 17.56 1.48
N LEU A 377 -15.09 16.31 1.15
CA LEU A 377 -16.07 15.49 1.84
C LEU A 377 -15.39 14.68 2.94
N VAL A 378 -15.81 14.79 4.19
CA VAL A 378 -15.29 14.00 5.31
C VAL A 378 -16.46 13.35 6.04
N GLY A 379 -16.55 12.02 5.97
CA GLY A 379 -17.68 11.29 6.52
C GLY A 379 -19.02 11.72 5.92
N GLY A 380 -19.04 12.02 4.63
CA GLY A 380 -20.22 12.52 3.91
C GLY A 380 -20.55 13.99 4.15
N VAL A 381 -19.75 14.72 4.94
CA VAL A 381 -19.99 16.13 5.26
C VAL A 381 -18.97 17.03 4.56
N SER A 382 -19.46 18.04 3.86
CA SER A 382 -18.61 19.06 3.21
C SER A 382 -17.89 19.91 4.27
N LYS A 383 -16.57 20.04 4.16
CA LYS A 383 -15.72 20.82 5.07
C LYS A 383 -14.70 21.66 4.31
N ASP A 384 -14.45 22.87 4.83
CA ASP A 384 -13.29 23.68 4.47
C ASP A 384 -12.03 23.02 5.04
N VAL A 385 -11.08 22.69 4.18
CA VAL A 385 -9.82 22.04 4.55
C VAL A 385 -8.67 22.74 3.87
N LEU A 386 -7.66 23.11 4.66
CA LEU A 386 -6.38 23.55 4.14
C LEU A 386 -5.54 22.32 3.84
N VAL A 387 -4.92 22.25 2.66
CA VAL A 387 -4.08 21.15 2.21
C VAL A 387 -2.71 21.70 1.83
N GLN A 388 -1.65 21.03 2.27
CA GLN A 388 -0.30 21.28 1.79
C GLN A 388 0.40 19.95 1.47
N LEU A 389 1.01 19.90 0.29
CA LEU A 389 1.75 18.72 -0.15
C LEU A 389 3.22 18.85 0.26
N PHE A 390 3.75 17.78 0.81
CA PHE A 390 5.17 17.53 1.05
C PHE A 390 5.60 16.32 0.24
N GLU A 391 6.90 16.12 0.01
CA GLU A 391 7.40 15.05 -0.86
C GLU A 391 6.84 13.66 -0.52
N ARG A 392 6.64 13.36 0.77
CA ARG A 392 6.26 12.04 1.28
C ARG A 392 4.87 12.00 1.93
N ARG A 393 4.28 13.18 2.19
CA ARG A 393 3.05 13.34 3.00
C ARG A 393 2.18 14.48 2.53
N VAL A 394 0.89 14.36 2.81
CA VAL A 394 -0.04 15.49 2.78
C VAL A 394 -0.38 15.85 4.21
N LEU A 395 -0.30 17.14 4.54
CA LEU A 395 -0.88 17.67 5.77
C LEU A 395 -2.20 18.37 5.46
N THR A 396 -3.22 18.07 6.25
CA THR A 396 -4.54 18.70 6.15
C THR A 396 -4.86 19.42 7.45
N TYR A 397 -5.50 20.59 7.36
CA TYR A 397 -5.99 21.34 8.51
C TYR A 397 -7.48 21.63 8.36
N THR A 398 -8.26 21.11 9.31
CA THR A 398 -9.72 21.24 9.36
C THR A 398 -10.10 22.00 10.65
N PRO A 399 -10.37 23.32 10.58
CA PRO A 399 -10.64 24.15 11.76
C PRO A 399 -11.81 23.67 12.62
N SER A 400 -12.80 23.02 11.99
CA SER A 400 -14.02 22.52 12.63
C SER A 400 -13.85 21.20 13.39
N ASN A 401 -12.69 20.54 13.28
CA ASN A 401 -12.38 19.35 14.08
C ASN A 401 -12.07 19.75 15.53
N SER A 402 -12.18 18.79 16.45
CA SER A 402 -11.80 18.99 17.86
C SER A 402 -10.30 19.30 18.00
N ALA A 403 -9.96 20.05 19.04
CA ALA A 403 -8.56 20.34 19.36
C ALA A 403 -7.75 19.03 19.48
N GLY A 404 -6.56 19.01 18.89
CA GLY A 404 -5.72 17.81 18.77
C GLY A 404 -5.97 16.96 17.50
N PHE A 405 -7.06 17.21 16.78
CA PHE A 405 -7.43 16.54 15.52
C PHE A 405 -7.65 17.54 14.37
N GLN A 406 -7.24 18.79 14.56
CA GLN A 406 -7.37 19.81 13.52
C GLN A 406 -6.34 19.62 12.42
N VAL A 407 -5.12 19.16 12.75
CA VAL A 407 -4.10 18.78 11.77
C VAL A 407 -4.00 17.27 11.71
N GLU A 408 -4.05 16.71 10.51
CA GLU A 408 -3.92 15.29 10.26
C GLU A 408 -3.03 15.05 9.03
N MET A 409 -2.37 13.89 8.97
CA MET A 409 -1.80 13.44 7.71
C MET A 409 -2.89 12.84 6.84
N GLY A 410 -2.86 13.14 5.54
CA GLY A 410 -3.68 12.46 4.54
C GLY A 410 -3.40 10.95 4.53
N ASN A 411 -4.34 10.16 4.04
CA ASN A 411 -4.20 8.71 3.94
C ASN A 411 -3.34 8.32 2.72
N VAL A 412 -2.15 8.92 2.61
CA VAL A 412 -1.31 8.82 1.42
C VAL A 412 -0.72 7.44 1.20
N GLY A 413 -0.59 6.62 2.25
CA GLY A 413 -0.14 5.24 2.09
C GLY A 413 -1.20 4.40 1.39
N LEU A 414 -2.47 4.52 1.79
CA LEU A 414 -3.59 3.89 1.11
C LEU A 414 -3.76 4.43 -0.32
N GLN A 415 -3.75 5.76 -0.48
CA GLN A 415 -3.88 6.41 -1.79
C GLN A 415 -2.77 5.99 -2.76
N TYR A 416 -1.52 5.95 -2.29
CA TYR A 416 -0.39 5.53 -3.10
C TYR A 416 -0.44 4.04 -3.41
N PHE A 417 -0.88 3.19 -2.48
CA PHE A 417 -1.06 1.77 -2.75
C PHE A 417 -2.06 1.54 -3.90
N LEU A 418 -3.20 2.23 -3.86
CA LEU A 418 -4.19 2.17 -4.94
C LEU A 418 -3.62 2.70 -6.26
N TRP A 419 -2.95 3.86 -6.23
CA TRP A 419 -2.35 4.47 -7.42
C TRP A 419 -1.27 3.59 -8.06
N ARG A 420 -0.31 3.11 -7.26
CA ARG A 420 0.83 2.30 -7.71
C ARG A 420 0.38 0.97 -8.29
N ASN A 421 -0.65 0.36 -7.70
CA ASN A 421 -1.14 -0.94 -8.14
C ASN A 421 -2.25 -0.85 -9.18
N SER A 422 -2.89 0.31 -9.40
CA SER A 422 -3.82 0.45 -10.52
C SER A 422 -3.15 0.28 -11.89
N ALA A 423 -3.91 -0.15 -12.90
CA ALA A 423 -3.35 -0.62 -14.17
C ALA A 423 -2.72 0.51 -15.01
N ASN A 424 -1.76 0.13 -15.86
CA ASN A 424 -1.43 0.85 -17.09
C ASN A 424 -2.25 0.28 -18.26
#